data_AF-A0A8K0KM99-F1
#
_entry.id   AF-A0A8K0KM99-F1
#
_cell.length_a   1.000
_cell.length_b   1.000
_cell.length_c   1.000
_cell.angle_alpha   90.00
_cell.angle_beta   90.00
_cell.angle_gamma   90.00
#
_symmetry.space_group_name_H-M   'P 1'
#
loop_
_entity.id
_entity.type
_entity.pdbx_description
1 polymer ?
#
loop_
_entity_poly.entity_id
_entity_poly.type
_entity_poly.pdbx_seq_one_letter_code
_entity_poly.pdbx_strand_id
1 'polypeptide(L)'
;MELERLDSTECYFRSLPKELEPKRELMAQFLSEVGMIPTVPQGGYFMIADWSPLANKVPLDQEKDKWKDYRFTKWMSKNLKLQGIPPSAFYSVQHKPLGENYVRYCFIK
;
A
#
# COMPACT_ATOMS: atom_id res chain seq x y z
N MET A 1 3.43 -14.58 29.17
CA MET A 1 2.95 -13.39 28.41
C MET A 1 4.11 -12.80 27.60
N GLU A 2 3.93 -12.11 26.48
CA GLU A 2 5.08 -11.67 25.65
C GLU A 2 6.06 -10.73 26.38
N LEU A 3 5.60 -9.97 27.39
CA LEU A 3 6.46 -9.15 28.25
C LEU A 3 7.50 -9.96 29.03
N GLU A 4 7.20 -11.21 29.41
CA GLU A 4 8.15 -12.09 30.12
C GLU A 4 9.20 -12.66 29.16
N ARG A 5 8.98 -12.53 27.85
CA ARG A 5 9.83 -13.07 26.79
C ARG A 5 10.70 -11.99 26.14
N LEU A 6 10.73 -10.76 26.64
CA LEU A 6 11.41 -9.63 26.00
C LEU A 6 12.88 -9.89 25.61
N ASP A 7 13.58 -10.74 26.36
CA ASP A 7 14.98 -11.09 26.10
C ASP A 7 15.14 -12.35 25.23
N SER A 8 14.05 -13.04 24.91
CA SER A 8 14.03 -14.22 24.05
C SER A 8 13.95 -13.85 22.56
N THR A 9 14.57 -14.66 21.71
CA THR A 9 14.44 -14.59 20.25
C THR A 9 13.03 -14.91 19.78
N GLU A 10 12.26 -15.65 20.57
CA GLU A 10 10.88 -16.06 20.27
C GLU A 10 9.85 -14.98 20.64
N CYS A 11 10.28 -13.86 21.24
CA CYS A 11 9.41 -12.73 21.53
C CYS A 11 8.76 -12.18 20.27
N TYR A 12 7.43 -12.16 20.22
CA TYR A 12 6.67 -11.71 19.06
C TYR A 12 6.97 -10.25 18.69
N PHE A 13 7.28 -9.40 19.68
CA PHE A 13 7.70 -8.03 19.44
C PHE A 13 9.02 -7.91 18.67
N ARG A 14 9.88 -8.95 18.72
CA ARG A 14 11.15 -9.02 17.99
C ARG A 14 11.05 -9.85 16.71
N SER A 15 10.27 -10.93 16.71
CA SER A 15 10.15 -11.83 15.56
C SER A 15 9.27 -11.26 14.46
N LEU A 16 8.18 -10.55 14.80
CA LEU A 16 7.27 -9.99 13.79
C LEU A 16 7.96 -8.98 12.85
N PRO A 17 8.74 -7.99 13.32
CA PRO A 17 9.46 -7.08 12.41
C PRO A 17 10.42 -7.82 11.47
N LYS A 18 11.12 -8.85 11.99
CA LYS A 18 12.04 -9.69 11.19
C LYS A 18 11.30 -10.51 10.13
N GLU A 19 10.09 -10.98 10.43
CA GLU A 19 9.23 -11.68 9.48
C GLU A 19 8.71 -10.73 8.38
N LEU A 20 8.37 -9.50 8.74
CA LEU A 20 7.78 -8.52 7.84
C LEU A 20 8.79 -7.82 6.94
N GLU A 21 10.04 -7.68 7.35
CA GLU A 21 11.09 -7.01 6.57
C GLU A 21 11.28 -7.60 5.16
N PRO A 22 11.46 -8.92 4.96
CA PRO A 22 11.56 -9.47 3.61
C PRO A 22 10.26 -9.31 2.80
N LYS A 23 9.09 -9.32 3.45
CA LYS A 23 7.80 -9.06 2.77
C LYS A 23 7.69 -7.60 2.32
N ARG A 24 8.21 -6.65 3.11
CA ARG A 24 8.34 -5.23 2.75
C ARG A 24 9.24 -5.07 1.54
N GLU A 25 10.43 -5.67 1.54
CA GLU A 25 11.38 -5.56 0.42
C GLU A 25 10.80 -6.14 -0.87
N LEU A 26 10.19 -7.33 -0.80
CA LEU A 26 9.53 -7.95 -1.94
C LEU A 26 8.43 -7.04 -2.52
N MET A 27 7.64 -6.41 -1.64
CA MET A 27 6.61 -5.46 -2.07
C MET A 27 7.18 -4.20 -2.73
N ALA A 28 8.22 -3.60 -2.15
CA ALA A 28 8.88 -2.45 -2.75
C ALA A 28 9.45 -2.79 -4.13
N GLN A 29 10.05 -3.98 -4.26
CA GLN A 29 10.64 -4.45 -5.52
C GLN A 29 9.57 -4.58 -6.60
N PHE A 30 8.52 -5.39 -6.40
CA PHE A 30 7.55 -5.63 -7.47
C PHE A 30 6.74 -4.37 -7.82
N LEU A 31 6.49 -3.47 -6.86
CA LEU A 31 5.81 -2.20 -7.15
C LEU A 31 6.69 -1.29 -8.02
N SER A 32 8.00 -1.25 -7.76
CA SER A 32 8.95 -0.50 -8.59
C SER A 32 9.08 -1.10 -9.99
N GLU A 33 9.12 -2.44 -10.10
CA GLU A 33 9.22 -3.15 -11.39
C GLU A 33 8.03 -2.87 -12.31
N VAL A 34 6.82 -2.77 -11.77
CA VAL A 34 5.62 -2.40 -12.57
C VAL A 34 5.54 -0.90 -12.88
N GLY A 35 6.46 -0.09 -12.35
CA GLY A 35 6.56 1.35 -12.62
C GLY A 35 5.83 2.25 -11.60
N MET A 36 5.43 1.73 -10.44
CA MET A 36 5.00 2.58 -9.32
C MET A 36 6.22 3.09 -8.54
N ILE A 37 6.03 4.13 -7.73
CA ILE A 37 7.08 4.67 -6.86
C ILE A 37 6.69 4.40 -5.39
N PRO A 38 7.19 3.31 -4.78
CA PRO A 38 6.86 2.96 -3.41
C PRO A 38 7.57 3.87 -2.40
N THR A 39 6.85 4.29 -1.37
CA THR A 39 7.41 4.86 -0.15
C THR A 39 7.73 3.71 0.81
N VAL A 40 9.01 3.34 0.92
CA VAL A 40 9.45 2.22 1.77
C VAL A 40 9.23 2.58 3.25
N PRO A 41 8.38 1.85 4.00
CA PRO A 41 8.05 2.20 5.36
C PRO A 41 9.18 1.82 6.34
N GLN A 42 9.41 2.69 7.32
CA GLN A 42 10.33 2.42 8.43
C GLN A 42 9.72 1.47 9.49
N GLY A 43 8.41 1.25 9.45
CA GLY A 43 7.70 0.35 10.36
C GLY A 43 6.24 0.12 9.96
N GLY A 44 5.58 -0.81 10.66
CA GLY A 44 4.22 -1.24 10.31
C GLY A 44 4.20 -2.18 9.11
N TYR A 45 3.00 -2.40 8.57
CA TYR A 45 2.73 -3.40 7.52
C TYR A 45 1.95 -2.86 6.31
N PHE A 46 1.94 -1.53 6.16
CA PHE A 46 1.36 -0.86 5.00
C PHE A 46 2.43 -0.15 4.19
N MET A 47 2.30 -0.21 2.86
CA MET A 47 3.14 0.54 1.92
C MET A 47 2.25 1.43 1.06
N ILE A 48 2.64 2.69 0.91
CA ILE A 48 2.01 3.63 -0.02
C ILE A 48 2.88 3.70 -1.27
N ALA A 49 2.27 3.68 -2.44
CA ALA A 49 2.97 3.84 -3.72
C ALA A 49 2.28 4.88 -4.61
N ASP A 50 3.07 5.73 -5.25
CA ASP A 50 2.60 6.62 -6.32
C ASP A 50 2.39 5.79 -7.58
N TRP A 51 1.16 5.77 -8.09
CA TRP A 51 0.79 5.03 -9.30
C TRP A 51 0.65 5.95 -10.52
N SER A 52 0.83 7.27 -10.38
CA SER A 52 0.63 8.24 -11.46
C SER A 52 1.45 7.97 -12.74
N PRO A 53 2.65 7.34 -12.72
CA PRO A 53 3.33 6.94 -13.96
C PRO A 53 2.53 5.94 -14.81
N LEU A 54 1.57 5.23 -14.19
CA LEU A 54 0.69 4.25 -14.84
C LEU A 54 -0.65 4.83 -15.25
N ALA A 55 -0.93 6.11 -14.99
CA ALA A 55 -2.24 6.72 -15.24
C ALA A 55 -2.72 6.56 -16.69
N ASN A 56 -1.81 6.65 -17.67
CA ASN A 56 -2.13 6.47 -19.09
C ASN A 56 -2.43 5.02 -19.50
N LYS A 57 -2.10 4.04 -18.63
CA LYS A 57 -2.33 2.61 -18.86
C LYS A 57 -3.59 2.11 -18.15
N VAL A 58 -4.24 2.94 -17.35
CA VAL A 58 -5.42 2.59 -16.56
C VAL A 58 -6.62 3.41 -17.05
N PRO A 59 -7.67 2.78 -17.61
CA PRO A 59 -8.86 3.48 -18.08
C PRO A 59 -9.74 3.90 -16.88
N LEU A 60 -9.32 4.98 -16.21
CA LEU A 60 -9.99 5.53 -15.03
C LEU A 60 -11.39 6.08 -15.32
N ASP A 61 -11.70 6.38 -16.58
CA ASP A 61 -12.99 6.84 -17.06
C ASP A 61 -14.10 5.77 -16.95
N GLN A 62 -13.73 4.49 -16.86
CA GLN A 62 -14.67 3.39 -16.64
C GLN A 62 -15.24 3.35 -15.21
N GLU A 63 -14.61 4.04 -14.25
CA GLU A 63 -15.04 4.12 -12.86
C GLU A 63 -15.61 5.50 -12.54
N LYS A 64 -16.69 5.54 -11.74
CA LYS A 64 -17.49 6.75 -11.52
C LYS A 64 -17.17 7.53 -10.24
N ASP A 65 -16.21 7.06 -9.44
CA ASP A 65 -15.87 7.73 -8.18
C ASP A 65 -15.29 9.12 -8.41
N LYS A 66 -15.57 10.02 -7.48
CA LYS A 66 -15.10 11.40 -7.52
C LYS A 66 -13.57 11.51 -7.56
N TRP A 67 -12.89 10.70 -6.75
CA TRP A 67 -11.43 10.78 -6.54
C TRP A 67 -10.70 9.74 -7.40
N LYS A 68 -9.54 10.09 -7.96
CA LYS A 68 -8.77 9.25 -8.88
C LYS A 68 -8.30 7.94 -8.25
N ASP A 69 -7.83 7.97 -7.01
CA ASP A 69 -7.35 6.77 -6.29
C ASP A 69 -8.48 5.77 -6.00
N TYR A 70 -9.71 6.24 -5.78
CA TYR A 70 -10.90 5.37 -5.71
C TYR A 70 -11.15 4.67 -7.04
N ARG A 71 -11.10 5.42 -8.15
CA ARG A 71 -11.26 4.86 -9.50
C ARG A 71 -10.16 3.85 -9.82
N PHE A 72 -8.91 4.20 -9.51
CA PHE A 72 -7.76 3.33 -9.69
C PHE A 72 -7.91 2.02 -8.91
N THR A 73 -8.17 2.10 -7.60
CA THR A 73 -8.28 0.89 -6.75
C THR A 73 -9.46 0.00 -7.13
N LYS A 74 -10.60 0.56 -7.52
CA LYS A 74 -11.74 -0.22 -8.03
C LYS A 74 -11.41 -0.90 -9.35
N TRP A 75 -10.78 -0.18 -10.30
CA TRP A 75 -10.38 -0.76 -11.57
C TRP A 75 -9.39 -1.90 -11.39
N MET A 76 -8.35 -1.72 -10.55
CA MET A 76 -7.37 -2.75 -10.21
C MET A 76 -8.03 -4.01 -9.64
N SER A 77 -9.02 -3.83 -8.77
CA SER A 77 -9.73 -4.94 -8.12
C SER A 77 -10.59 -5.72 -9.11
N LYS A 78 -11.30 -5.04 -10.01
CA LYS A 78 -12.14 -5.69 -11.03
C LYS A 78 -11.31 -6.43 -12.08
N ASN A 79 -10.26 -5.78 -12.58
CA ASN A 79 -9.54 -6.23 -13.78
C ASN A 79 -8.29 -7.06 -13.47
N LEU A 80 -7.53 -6.68 -12.43
CA LEU A 80 -6.26 -7.35 -12.08
C LEU A 80 -6.37 -8.22 -10.82
N LYS A 81 -7.54 -8.26 -10.17
CA LYS A 81 -7.80 -9.01 -8.92
C LYS A 81 -6.84 -8.63 -7.79
N LEU A 82 -6.32 -7.40 -7.82
CA LEU A 82 -5.43 -6.85 -6.79
C LEU A 82 -6.13 -5.67 -6.11
N GLN A 83 -6.44 -5.83 -4.83
CA GLN A 83 -7.12 -4.79 -4.04
C GLN A 83 -6.12 -3.94 -3.27
N GLY A 84 -6.03 -2.66 -3.62
CA GLY A 84 -5.42 -1.61 -2.81
C GLY A 84 -6.47 -0.76 -2.10
N ILE A 85 -6.04 0.09 -1.16
CA ILE A 85 -6.91 1.05 -0.46
C ILE A 85 -6.59 2.48 -0.93
N PRO A 86 -7.60 3.29 -1.29
CA PRO A 86 -7.40 4.68 -1.71
C PRO A 86 -6.98 5.57 -0.53
N PRO A 87 -5.77 6.16 -0.52
CA PRO A 87 -5.29 6.97 0.58
C PRO A 87 -6.08 8.25 0.80
N SER A 88 -6.73 8.81 -0.23
CA SER A 88 -7.58 10.00 -0.11
C SER A 88 -8.74 9.79 0.87
N ALA A 89 -9.12 8.54 1.18
CA ALA A 89 -10.06 8.22 2.25
C ALA A 89 -9.61 8.78 3.62
N PHE A 90 -8.30 8.86 3.86
CA PHE A 90 -7.69 9.32 5.12
C PHE A 90 -7.39 10.83 5.16
N TYR A 91 -7.79 11.58 4.12
CA TYR A 91 -7.64 13.03 4.06
C TYR A 91 -8.98 13.75 4.27
N SER A 92 -8.94 14.93 4.88
CA SER A 92 -10.07 15.87 4.90
C SER A 92 -10.42 16.30 3.46
N VAL A 93 -11.69 16.66 3.21
CA VAL A 93 -12.21 16.89 1.86
C VAL A 93 -11.34 17.87 1.04
N GLN A 94 -10.86 18.95 1.66
CA GLN A 94 -10.03 19.96 1.02
C GLN A 94 -8.63 19.43 0.62
N HIS A 95 -8.13 18.41 1.32
CA HIS A 95 -6.78 17.86 1.13
C HIS A 95 -6.78 16.50 0.42
N LYS A 96 -7.94 15.95 0.04
CA LYS A 96 -8.05 14.70 -0.73
C LYS A 96 -7.19 14.68 -2.00
N PRO A 97 -7.02 15.78 -2.76
CA PRO A 97 -6.13 15.81 -3.92
C PRO A 97 -4.69 15.36 -3.65
N LEU A 98 -4.17 15.52 -2.43
CA LEU A 98 -2.83 15.07 -2.05
C LEU A 98 -2.70 13.53 -2.06
N GLY A 99 -3.79 12.81 -1.79
CA GLY A 99 -3.80 11.34 -1.75
C GLY A 99 -4.16 10.68 -3.10
N GLU A 100 -4.63 11.46 -4.07
CA GLU A 100 -5.27 10.91 -5.27
C GLU A 100 -4.33 10.16 -6.23
N ASN A 101 -3.03 10.41 -6.18
CA ASN A 101 -2.04 9.71 -7.01
C ASN A 101 -1.45 8.47 -6.32
N TYR A 102 -1.93 8.14 -5.11
CA TYR A 102 -1.35 7.11 -4.29
C TYR A 102 -2.29 5.92 -4.12
N VAL A 103 -1.73 4.77 -3.76
CA VAL A 103 -2.45 3.56 -3.35
C VAL A 103 -1.76 2.96 -2.13
N ARG A 104 -2.53 2.42 -1.16
CA ARG A 104 -2.01 1.72 0.01
C ARG A 104 -2.20 0.21 -0.11
N TYR A 105 -1.13 -0.56 -0.02
CA TYR A 105 -1.13 -2.02 0.08
C TYR A 105 -0.72 -2.51 1.46
N CYS A 106 -1.07 -3.76 1.77
CA CYS A 106 -0.78 -4.44 3.03
C CYS A 106 0.11 -5.66 2.76
N PHE A 107 1.22 -5.81 3.48
CA PHE A 107 2.18 -6.91 3.29
C PHE A 107 2.28 -7.88 4.48
N ILE A 108 1.44 -7.74 5.51
CA ILE A 108 1.25 -8.77 6.54
C ILE A 108 0.22 -9.79 6.06
N LYS A 109 0.68 -10.68 5.18
CA LYS A 109 -0.08 -11.78 4.59
C LYS A 109 0.64 -13.10 4.80
#